data_AF-A0A4R0RLB2-F1
#
_entry.id   AF-A0A4R0RLB2-F1
#
_cell.length_a   1.000
_cell.length_b   1.000
_cell.length_c   1.000
_cell.angle_alpha   90.00
_cell.angle_beta   90.00
_cell.angle_gamma   90.00
#
_symmetry.space_group_name_H-M   'P 1'
#
loop_
_entity.id
_entity.type
_entity.pdbx_description
1 polymer ?
#
loop_
_entity_poly.entity_id
_entity_poly.type
_entity_poly.pdbx_seq_one_letter_code
_entity_poly.pdbx_strand_id
1 'polypeptide(L)'
;MLGMYWSSGIGQGILKHDPGKAPDLPQPWKSLSLPPFADVQKDLDYLNNMHKQCMLERYQRRMAGATEEEVRRIAKEPPYAFQWSRWYNLFRFAHLADIQDIPAGDLVPAVQFALQKTCELLAEEADLTDEQRTGLGIQNLARLDNDTRYWLMDKARMRLVRLFLREDINMTSDAVDILEDIIQEIKDHLPASEHAAWLDDDQYMYAGRVFSLKPLYMQYADALIFDGRFDSHTKDVLYELLTASKANAGHSLVHAVSVPMVHVHLSFVLQQMNVEPAQQKESLQIALRHLHNGVMQSEMFRGYIKRPNQPPHPLAVALGDKWFEYSDRSRRKQLKMDGESCNGCGMKSPLVKLSRCAGCHNVLYCTKQCQQEDWKAHKKYCRRTKT
;
A
#
# COMPACT_ATOMS: atom_id res chain seq x y z
N MET A 1 7.44 -8.84 9.05
CA MET A 1 7.62 -8.29 7.68
C MET A 1 6.35 -7.58 7.28
N LEU A 2 6.19 -6.34 7.72
CA LEU A 2 5.24 -5.42 7.08
C LEU A 2 5.66 -5.28 5.62
N GLY A 3 4.70 -5.39 4.70
CA GLY A 3 4.96 -5.37 3.27
C GLY A 3 5.88 -4.19 2.94
N MET A 4 7.01 -4.50 2.30
CA MET A 4 7.86 -3.48 1.68
C MET A 4 6.94 -2.50 0.95
N TYR A 5 7.25 -1.20 1.03
CA TYR A 5 6.59 -0.20 0.21
C TYR A 5 6.76 -0.60 -1.27
N TRP A 6 5.82 -1.37 -1.79
CA TRP A 6 5.72 -1.73 -3.18
C TRP A 6 4.93 -0.60 -3.82
N SER A 7 5.65 0.36 -4.37
CA SER A 7 5.12 1.43 -5.22
C SER A 7 4.29 0.91 -6.41
N SER A 8 4.23 -0.40 -6.64
CA SER A 8 3.34 -1.02 -7.64
C SER A 8 1.85 -0.78 -7.38
N GLY A 9 1.44 -0.45 -6.15
CA GLY A 9 0.01 -0.22 -5.83
C GLY A 9 -0.60 1.02 -6.48
N ILE A 10 0.20 1.96 -6.96
CA ILE A 10 -0.24 3.25 -7.52
C ILE A 10 -0.31 3.11 -9.04
N GLY A 11 -1.28 2.35 -9.51
CA GLY A 11 -1.56 2.13 -10.93
C GLY A 11 -3.06 2.12 -11.20
N GLN A 12 -3.42 1.92 -12.47
CA GLN A 12 -4.79 1.64 -12.87
C GLN A 12 -5.10 0.16 -12.61
N GLY A 13 -6.26 -0.15 -12.06
CA GLY A 13 -6.66 -1.54 -11.89
C GLY A 13 -7.03 -2.14 -13.24
N ILE A 14 -6.35 -3.22 -13.63
CA ILE A 14 -6.68 -3.91 -14.88
C ILE A 14 -6.88 -5.39 -14.59
N LEU A 15 -8.13 -5.84 -14.70
CA LEU A 15 -8.48 -7.25 -14.72
C LEU A 15 -8.11 -7.85 -16.08
N LYS A 16 -6.81 -8.06 -16.32
CA LYS A 16 -6.37 -8.84 -17.50
C LYS A 16 -6.56 -10.34 -17.25
N HIS A 17 -6.58 -10.75 -15.99
CA HIS A 17 -6.65 -12.14 -15.52
C HIS A 17 -7.45 -12.23 -14.21
N ASP A 18 -7.69 -13.45 -13.73
CA ASP A 18 -8.26 -13.69 -12.41
C ASP A 18 -7.44 -12.94 -11.35
N PRO A 19 -8.08 -12.28 -10.36
CA PRO A 19 -7.37 -11.47 -9.40
C PRO A 19 -6.36 -12.31 -8.60
N GLY A 20 -5.16 -11.78 -8.44
CA GLY A 20 -4.12 -12.34 -7.61
C GLY A 20 -4.44 -12.19 -6.13
N LYS A 21 -3.83 -13.03 -5.31
CA LYS A 21 -3.86 -12.90 -3.85
C LYS A 21 -2.77 -11.91 -3.42
N ALA A 22 -3.11 -10.97 -2.56
CA ALA A 22 -2.17 -9.98 -2.04
C ALA A 22 -0.94 -10.66 -1.38
N PRO A 23 0.28 -10.18 -1.65
CA PRO A 23 1.51 -10.85 -1.21
C PRO A 23 1.80 -10.67 0.29
N ASP A 24 1.25 -9.62 0.92
CA ASP A 24 1.57 -9.18 2.29
C ASP A 24 0.49 -9.55 3.32
N LEU A 25 -0.26 -10.62 3.04
CA LEU A 25 -1.39 -11.01 3.87
C LEU A 25 -0.97 -11.53 5.25
N PRO A 26 -1.65 -11.06 6.31
CA PRO A 26 -1.51 -11.55 7.67
C PRO A 26 -2.00 -13.00 7.81
N GLN A 27 -1.52 -13.76 8.81
CA GLN A 27 -2.31 -14.91 9.29
C GLN A 27 -3.54 -14.39 10.04
N PRO A 28 -4.74 -14.99 9.95
CA PRO A 28 -5.04 -16.25 9.26
C PRO A 28 -5.32 -16.09 7.75
N TRP A 29 -5.48 -14.87 7.24
CA TRP A 29 -5.83 -14.59 5.84
C TRP A 29 -4.86 -15.19 4.81
N LYS A 30 -3.57 -15.31 5.17
CA LYS A 30 -2.55 -15.94 4.35
C LYS A 30 -2.87 -17.41 4.02
N SER A 31 -3.63 -18.11 4.87
CA SER A 31 -4.06 -19.50 4.60
C SER A 31 -5.31 -19.61 3.73
N LEU A 32 -6.11 -18.55 3.59
CA LEU A 32 -7.37 -18.57 2.87
C LEU A 32 -7.18 -18.53 1.35
N SER A 33 -7.87 -19.38 0.58
CA SER A 33 -7.98 -19.17 -0.88
C SER A 33 -8.71 -17.85 -1.22
N LEU A 34 -8.38 -17.24 -2.35
CA LEU A 34 -9.21 -16.16 -2.89
C LEU A 34 -10.55 -16.76 -3.37
N PRO A 35 -11.71 -16.15 -3.09
CA PRO A 35 -12.98 -16.66 -3.59
C PRO A 35 -13.07 -16.55 -5.12
N PRO A 36 -13.79 -17.45 -5.81
CA PRO A 36 -14.04 -17.33 -7.24
C PRO A 36 -14.73 -16.00 -7.56
N PHE A 37 -14.29 -15.32 -8.62
CA PHE A 37 -14.84 -14.01 -8.98
C PHE A 37 -16.36 -14.05 -9.23
N ALA A 38 -16.87 -15.15 -9.79
CA ALA A 38 -18.31 -15.36 -10.00
C ALA A 38 -19.12 -15.36 -8.68
N ASP A 39 -18.54 -15.82 -7.57
CA ASP A 39 -19.21 -15.79 -6.27
C ASP A 39 -19.14 -14.39 -5.65
N VAL A 40 -18.04 -13.67 -5.85
CA VAL A 40 -17.94 -12.24 -5.48
C VAL A 40 -18.99 -11.42 -6.23
N GLN A 41 -19.24 -11.71 -7.51
CA GLN A 41 -20.26 -11.03 -8.30
C GLN A 41 -21.67 -11.29 -7.76
N LYS A 42 -21.99 -12.50 -7.27
CA LYS A 42 -23.28 -12.77 -6.63
C LYS A 42 -23.47 -11.95 -5.36
N ASP A 43 -22.44 -11.85 -4.53
CA ASP A 43 -22.46 -11.02 -3.32
C ASP A 43 -22.65 -9.53 -3.69
N LEU A 44 -22.00 -9.07 -4.77
CA LEU A 44 -22.14 -7.70 -5.29
C LEU A 44 -23.56 -7.42 -5.81
N ASP A 45 -24.12 -8.32 -6.62
CA ASP A 45 -25.49 -8.18 -7.14
C ASP A 45 -26.50 -8.10 -5.98
N TYR A 46 -26.29 -8.92 -4.94
CA TYR A 46 -27.08 -8.87 -3.74
C TYR A 46 -26.94 -7.52 -3.00
N LEU A 47 -25.71 -7.04 -2.78
CA LEU A 47 -25.44 -5.77 -2.13
C LEU A 47 -26.10 -4.60 -2.88
N ASN A 48 -26.06 -4.63 -4.22
CA ASN A 48 -26.70 -3.64 -5.08
C ASN A 48 -28.22 -3.70 -5.00
N ASN A 49 -28.80 -4.90 -5.00
CA ASN A 49 -30.25 -5.08 -4.83
C ASN A 49 -30.73 -4.60 -3.46
N MET A 50 -29.96 -4.87 -2.40
CA MET A 50 -30.25 -4.38 -1.07
C MET A 50 -30.19 -2.86 -1.00
N HIS A 51 -29.16 -2.22 -1.57
CA HIS A 51 -29.09 -0.76 -1.65
C HIS A 51 -30.28 -0.15 -2.39
N LYS A 52 -30.68 -0.74 -3.53
CA LYS A 52 -31.86 -0.31 -4.28
C LYS A 52 -33.14 -0.40 -3.46
N GLN A 53 -33.33 -1.50 -2.73
CA GLN A 53 -34.49 -1.68 -1.84
C GLN A 53 -34.50 -0.65 -0.70
N CYS A 54 -33.36 -0.43 -0.04
CA CYS A 54 -33.24 0.57 1.02
C CYS A 54 -33.56 1.98 0.49
N MET A 55 -33.04 2.34 -0.68
CA MET A 55 -33.33 3.63 -1.31
C MET A 55 -34.81 3.79 -1.68
N LEU A 56 -35.44 2.72 -2.20
CA LEU A 56 -36.86 2.73 -2.54
C LEU A 56 -37.73 2.90 -1.28
N GLU A 57 -37.40 2.21 -0.19
CA GLU A 57 -38.14 2.34 1.06
C GLU A 57 -38.01 3.73 1.68
N ARG A 58 -36.80 4.30 1.69
CA ARG A 58 -36.57 5.70 2.12
C ARG A 58 -37.41 6.67 1.30
N TYR A 59 -37.47 6.48 -0.02
CA TYR A 59 -38.29 7.29 -0.91
C TYR A 59 -39.78 7.15 -0.58
N GLN A 60 -40.29 5.92 -0.44
CA GLN A 60 -41.69 5.66 -0.10
C GLN A 60 -42.08 6.30 1.24
N ARG A 61 -41.20 6.27 2.23
CA ARG A 61 -41.43 6.85 3.56
C ARG A 61 -41.44 8.37 3.54
N ARG A 62 -40.53 8.99 2.80
CA ARG A 62 -40.59 10.45 2.54
C ARG A 62 -41.91 10.85 1.88
N MET A 63 -42.35 10.09 0.88
CA MET A 63 -43.63 10.34 0.21
C MET A 63 -44.84 10.15 1.15
N ALA A 64 -44.69 9.32 2.18
CA ALA A 64 -45.69 9.12 3.23
C ALA A 64 -45.61 10.14 4.38
N GLY A 65 -44.74 11.17 4.28
CA GLY A 65 -44.60 12.22 5.30
C GLY A 65 -43.69 11.86 6.47
N ALA A 66 -42.86 10.81 6.37
CA ALA A 66 -41.87 10.49 7.39
C ALA A 66 -40.83 11.61 7.53
N THR A 67 -40.43 11.87 8.77
CA THR A 67 -39.38 12.80 9.13
C THR A 67 -38.00 12.31 8.68
N GLU A 68 -37.04 13.22 8.53
CA GLU A 68 -35.66 12.84 8.19
C GLU A 68 -35.02 11.92 9.25
N GLU A 69 -35.44 12.01 10.51
CA GLU A 69 -34.95 11.11 11.56
C GLU A 69 -35.48 9.68 11.38
N GLU A 70 -36.76 9.52 11.03
CA GLU A 70 -37.35 8.21 10.70
C GLU A 70 -36.70 7.62 9.45
N VAL A 71 -36.45 8.43 8.42
CA VAL A 71 -35.74 8.00 7.20
C VAL A 71 -34.30 7.58 7.51
N ARG A 72 -33.59 8.31 8.38
CA ARG A 72 -32.27 7.92 8.88
C ARG A 72 -32.32 6.65 9.71
N ARG A 73 -33.41 6.40 10.43
CA ARG A 73 -33.59 5.19 11.23
C ARG A 73 -33.78 3.95 10.36
N ILE A 74 -34.41 4.06 9.20
CA ILE A 74 -34.52 2.97 8.21
C ILE A 74 -33.14 2.54 7.68
N ALA A 75 -32.17 3.46 7.61
CA ALA A 75 -30.79 3.10 7.33
C ALA A 75 -30.16 2.21 8.41
N LYS A 76 -30.77 2.16 9.60
CA LYS A 76 -30.26 1.52 10.82
C LYS A 76 -31.13 0.36 11.33
N GLU A 77 -32.40 0.22 10.90
CA GLU A 77 -33.36 -0.80 11.37
C GLU A 77 -33.58 -1.95 10.35
N PRO A 78 -33.92 -3.18 10.79
CA PRO A 78 -34.06 -4.33 9.89
C PRO A 78 -35.49 -4.46 9.31
N PRO A 79 -35.61 -4.74 8.00
CA PRO A 79 -35.46 -6.10 7.47
C PRO A 79 -34.09 -6.39 6.81
N TYR A 80 -33.20 -5.40 6.80
CA TYR A 80 -31.85 -5.40 6.23
C TYR A 80 -30.77 -5.72 7.27
N ALA A 81 -31.06 -6.58 8.25
CA ALA A 81 -30.04 -7.06 9.17
C ALA A 81 -28.85 -7.53 8.34
N PHE A 82 -27.68 -6.96 8.59
CA PHE A 82 -26.45 -7.28 7.87
C PHE A 82 -26.25 -8.79 7.93
N GLN A 83 -26.49 -9.51 6.82
CA GLN A 83 -26.35 -10.96 6.78
C GLN A 83 -24.92 -11.27 6.35
N TRP A 84 -24.01 -11.33 7.33
CA TRP A 84 -22.58 -11.61 7.12
C TRP A 84 -22.37 -12.89 6.31
N SER A 85 -23.21 -13.89 6.55
CA SER A 85 -23.26 -15.14 5.81
C SER A 85 -23.47 -14.98 4.30
N ARG A 86 -24.09 -13.88 3.84
CA ARG A 86 -24.37 -13.61 2.42
C ARG A 86 -23.31 -12.79 1.70
N TRP A 87 -22.39 -12.13 2.41
CA TRP A 87 -21.33 -11.29 1.82
C TRP A 87 -19.94 -11.84 2.07
N TYR A 88 -19.86 -13.10 2.50
CA TYR A 88 -18.63 -13.75 2.86
C TYR A 88 -17.58 -13.68 1.74
N ASN A 89 -17.98 -13.85 0.48
CA ASN A 89 -17.04 -13.83 -0.63
C ASN A 89 -16.56 -12.40 -0.91
N LEU A 90 -17.44 -11.40 -0.82
CA LEU A 90 -17.05 -9.99 -0.98
C LEU A 90 -16.06 -9.55 0.10
N PHE A 91 -16.33 -9.84 1.38
CA PHE A 91 -15.43 -9.49 2.48
C PHE A 91 -14.09 -10.20 2.37
N ARG A 92 -14.13 -11.50 2.08
CA ARG A 92 -12.91 -12.28 1.85
C ARG A 92 -12.13 -11.77 0.65
N PHE A 93 -12.80 -11.42 -0.45
CA PHE A 93 -12.16 -10.82 -1.62
C PHE A 93 -11.52 -9.47 -1.28
N ALA A 94 -12.25 -8.59 -0.59
CA ALA A 94 -11.79 -7.27 -0.19
C ALA A 94 -10.52 -7.31 0.66
N HIS A 95 -10.35 -8.35 1.51
CA HIS A 95 -9.14 -8.56 2.30
C HIS A 95 -8.01 -9.28 1.55
N LEU A 96 -8.34 -10.22 0.65
CA LEU A 96 -7.36 -11.13 0.06
C LEU A 96 -6.85 -10.72 -1.32
N ALA A 97 -7.64 -10.00 -2.13
CA ALA A 97 -7.26 -9.65 -3.50
C ALA A 97 -6.06 -8.69 -3.52
N ASP A 98 -5.24 -8.73 -4.56
CA ASP A 98 -4.33 -7.63 -4.83
C ASP A 98 -5.16 -6.38 -5.19
N ILE A 99 -4.84 -5.23 -4.59
CA ILE A 99 -5.56 -3.98 -4.82
C ILE A 99 -5.47 -3.56 -6.30
N GLN A 100 -4.40 -3.92 -7.01
CA GLN A 100 -4.25 -3.64 -8.45
C GLN A 100 -5.18 -4.48 -9.33
N ASP A 101 -5.65 -5.62 -8.83
CA ASP A 101 -6.50 -6.51 -9.61
C ASP A 101 -8.00 -6.21 -9.40
N ILE A 102 -8.33 -5.21 -8.58
CA ILE A 102 -9.72 -4.78 -8.35
C ILE A 102 -10.14 -3.82 -9.47
N PRO A 103 -11.19 -4.10 -10.25
CA PRO A 103 -11.60 -3.23 -11.35
C PRO A 103 -12.32 -1.97 -10.81
N ALA A 104 -12.03 -0.80 -11.38
CA ALA A 104 -12.49 0.51 -10.88
C ALA A 104 -14.02 0.73 -10.87
N GLY A 105 -14.80 -0.12 -11.55
CA GLY A 105 -16.25 -0.01 -11.64
C GLY A 105 -16.97 -0.38 -10.34
N ASP A 106 -18.09 -1.08 -10.47
CA ASP A 106 -19.00 -1.37 -9.34
C ASP A 106 -18.36 -2.14 -8.17
N LEU A 107 -17.21 -2.79 -8.38
CA LEU A 107 -16.52 -3.53 -7.33
C LEU A 107 -15.77 -2.63 -6.33
N VAL A 108 -15.28 -1.45 -6.75
CA VAL A 108 -14.54 -0.55 -5.85
C VAL A 108 -15.41 -0.07 -4.68
N PRO A 109 -16.63 0.47 -4.89
CA PRO A 109 -17.49 0.87 -3.79
C PRO A 109 -17.84 -0.30 -2.85
N ALA A 110 -18.00 -1.51 -3.39
CA ALA A 110 -18.31 -2.69 -2.60
C ALA A 110 -17.12 -3.18 -1.75
N VAL A 111 -15.90 -3.14 -2.30
CA VAL A 111 -14.66 -3.43 -1.55
C VAL A 111 -14.43 -2.37 -0.48
N GLN A 112 -14.61 -1.09 -0.82
CA GLN A 112 -14.54 0.01 0.13
C GLN A 112 -15.51 -0.21 1.30
N PHE A 113 -16.77 -0.50 1.00
CA PHE A 113 -17.78 -0.82 2.02
C PHE A 113 -17.33 -1.98 2.91
N ALA A 114 -16.84 -3.08 2.32
CA ALA A 114 -16.42 -4.25 3.08
C ALA A 114 -15.23 -3.95 4.02
N LEU A 115 -14.24 -3.19 3.55
CA LEU A 115 -13.09 -2.79 4.37
C LEU A 115 -13.50 -1.81 5.48
N GLN A 116 -14.33 -0.80 5.17
CA GLN A 116 -14.84 0.15 6.18
C GLN A 116 -15.66 -0.58 7.25
N LYS A 117 -16.54 -1.49 6.87
CA LYS A 117 -17.31 -2.31 7.82
C LYS A 117 -16.45 -3.24 8.64
N THR A 118 -15.35 -3.73 8.08
CA THR A 118 -14.36 -4.48 8.87
C THR A 118 -13.73 -3.58 9.94
N CYS A 119 -13.34 -2.35 9.61
CA CYS A 119 -12.80 -1.40 10.58
C CYS A 119 -13.81 -1.07 11.69
N GLU A 120 -15.06 -0.76 11.33
CA GLU A 120 -16.13 -0.47 12.29
C GLU A 120 -16.32 -1.62 13.28
N LEU A 121 -16.45 -2.86 12.78
CA LEU A 121 -16.60 -4.04 13.63
C LEU A 121 -15.41 -4.27 14.56
N LEU A 122 -14.19 -4.07 14.06
CA LEU A 122 -12.98 -4.27 14.85
C LEU A 122 -12.71 -3.11 15.82
N ALA A 123 -13.38 -1.97 15.67
CA ALA A 123 -13.32 -0.88 16.63
C ALA A 123 -14.30 -1.08 17.81
N GLU A 124 -15.33 -1.90 17.64
CA GLU A 124 -16.26 -2.25 18.73
C GLU A 124 -15.54 -3.09 19.82
N GLU A 125 -15.73 -2.74 21.09
CA GLU A 125 -15.16 -3.49 22.22
C GLU A 125 -15.80 -4.88 22.40
N ALA A 126 -16.99 -5.08 21.84
CA ALA A 126 -17.71 -6.34 21.90
C ALA A 126 -16.99 -7.45 21.13
N ASP A 127 -17.10 -8.69 21.63
CA ASP A 127 -16.62 -9.85 20.88
C ASP A 127 -17.47 -10.03 19.61
N LEU A 128 -16.80 -10.32 18.50
CA LEU A 128 -17.48 -10.64 17.24
C LEU A 128 -18.34 -11.90 17.40
N THR A 129 -19.54 -11.88 16.84
CA THR A 129 -20.39 -13.07 16.68
C THR A 129 -19.74 -14.10 15.75
N ASP A 130 -20.17 -15.36 15.83
CA ASP A 130 -19.71 -16.40 14.89
C ASP A 130 -19.99 -16.06 13.43
N GLU A 131 -21.12 -15.38 13.17
CA GLU A 131 -21.47 -14.93 11.82
C GLU A 131 -20.50 -13.85 11.32
N GLN A 132 -20.16 -12.86 12.15
CA GLN A 132 -19.17 -11.82 11.84
C GLN A 132 -17.77 -12.42 11.63
N ARG A 133 -17.33 -13.33 12.51
CA ARG A 133 -16.05 -14.04 12.36
C ARG A 133 -16.00 -14.83 11.07
N THR A 134 -17.10 -15.51 10.74
CA THR A 134 -17.24 -16.22 9.46
C THR A 134 -17.14 -15.23 8.32
N GLY A 135 -17.93 -14.16 8.29
CA GLY A 135 -17.90 -13.12 7.26
C GLY A 135 -16.51 -12.53 6.99
N LEU A 136 -15.71 -12.32 8.04
CA LEU A 136 -14.34 -11.80 7.97
C LEU A 136 -13.27 -12.87 7.63
N GLY A 137 -13.67 -14.14 7.48
CA GLY A 137 -12.76 -15.24 7.18
C GLY A 137 -11.84 -15.62 8.35
N ILE A 138 -12.26 -15.35 9.59
CA ILE A 138 -11.48 -15.59 10.81
C ILE A 138 -12.15 -16.61 11.74
N GLN A 139 -13.00 -17.49 11.21
CA GLN A 139 -13.80 -18.45 11.97
C GLN A 139 -13.01 -19.39 12.90
N ASN A 140 -11.72 -19.61 12.63
CA ASN A 140 -10.86 -20.49 13.44
C ASN A 140 -10.26 -19.78 14.67
N LEU A 141 -10.50 -18.48 14.85
CA LEU A 141 -10.06 -17.73 16.02
C LEU A 141 -11.20 -17.69 17.05
N ALA A 142 -11.11 -18.57 18.05
CA ALA A 142 -12.12 -18.69 19.11
C ALA A 142 -12.34 -17.36 19.86
N ARG A 143 -11.28 -16.56 19.99
CA ARG A 143 -11.33 -15.19 20.49
C ARG A 143 -10.27 -14.37 19.76
N LEU A 144 -10.61 -13.14 19.40
CA LEU A 144 -9.62 -12.16 18.96
C LEU A 144 -9.05 -11.48 20.20
N ASP A 145 -7.77 -11.65 20.47
CA ASP A 145 -7.08 -10.73 21.38
C ASP A 145 -7.02 -9.32 20.76
N ASN A 146 -6.80 -8.32 21.61
CA ASN A 146 -6.76 -6.92 21.19
C ASN A 146 -5.68 -6.70 20.13
N ASP A 147 -4.53 -7.35 20.26
CA ASP A 147 -3.39 -7.19 19.34
C ASP A 147 -3.76 -7.65 17.93
N THR A 148 -4.41 -8.82 17.80
CA THR A 148 -4.92 -9.35 16.54
C THR A 148 -6.01 -8.45 15.97
N ARG A 149 -6.94 -7.96 16.81
CA ARG A 149 -8.01 -7.05 16.40
C ARG A 149 -7.45 -5.76 15.78
N TYR A 150 -6.55 -5.07 16.48
CA TYR A 150 -5.92 -3.85 15.98
C TYR A 150 -5.13 -4.10 14.71
N TRP A 151 -4.37 -5.19 14.66
CA TRP A 151 -3.61 -5.49 13.47
C TRP A 151 -4.47 -5.80 12.24
N LEU A 152 -5.59 -6.51 12.39
CA LEU A 152 -6.55 -6.71 11.30
C LEU A 152 -7.20 -5.39 10.87
N MET A 153 -7.49 -4.49 11.81
CA MET A 153 -8.02 -3.16 11.54
C MET A 153 -7.03 -2.30 10.76
N ASP A 154 -5.76 -2.25 11.19
CA ASP A 154 -4.69 -1.55 10.48
C ASP A 154 -4.51 -2.10 9.06
N LYS A 155 -4.60 -3.42 8.89
CA LYS A 155 -4.56 -4.04 7.56
C LYS A 155 -5.74 -3.61 6.69
N ALA A 156 -6.94 -3.53 7.23
CA ALA A 156 -8.11 -3.04 6.50
C ALA A 156 -7.96 -1.56 6.12
N ARG A 157 -7.53 -0.69 7.07
CA ARG A 157 -7.26 0.73 6.83
C ARG A 157 -6.18 0.95 5.78
N MET A 158 -5.04 0.26 5.88
CA MET A 158 -3.97 0.38 4.89
C MET A 158 -4.37 -0.14 3.50
N ARG A 159 -5.30 -1.11 3.42
CA ARG A 159 -5.88 -1.54 2.14
C ARG A 159 -6.80 -0.47 1.56
N LEU A 160 -7.61 0.21 2.37
CA LEU A 160 -8.41 1.37 1.95
C LEU A 160 -7.51 2.48 1.40
N VAL A 161 -6.46 2.85 2.14
CA VAL A 161 -5.47 3.84 1.70
C VAL A 161 -4.92 3.48 0.32
N ARG A 162 -4.42 2.25 0.13
CA ARG A 162 -3.88 1.82 -1.18
C ARG A 162 -4.92 1.85 -2.29
N LEU A 163 -6.17 1.47 -1.99
CA LEU A 163 -7.28 1.54 -2.95
C LEU A 163 -7.53 2.98 -3.37
N PHE A 164 -7.67 3.90 -2.41
CA PHE A 164 -7.95 5.31 -2.63
C PHE A 164 -6.82 6.06 -3.35
N LEU A 165 -5.56 5.64 -3.13
CA LEU A 165 -4.40 6.20 -3.82
C LEU A 165 -4.23 5.68 -5.25
N ARG A 166 -5.07 4.78 -5.77
CA ARG A 166 -4.99 4.40 -7.19
C ARG A 166 -5.35 5.55 -8.12
N GLU A 167 -4.73 5.58 -9.30
CA GLU A 167 -4.89 6.68 -10.27
C GLU A 167 -6.32 6.76 -10.83
N ASP A 168 -6.98 5.60 -10.99
CA ASP A 168 -8.34 5.48 -11.52
C ASP A 168 -9.45 5.71 -10.48
N ILE A 169 -9.10 5.72 -9.19
CA ILE A 169 -10.03 5.96 -8.08
C ILE A 169 -9.84 7.38 -7.54
N ASN A 170 -8.59 7.77 -7.27
CA ASN A 170 -8.17 9.12 -6.90
C ASN A 170 -8.99 9.75 -5.75
N MET A 171 -9.30 8.96 -4.72
CA MET A 171 -9.95 9.41 -3.47
C MET A 171 -8.90 9.82 -2.45
N THR A 172 -8.00 10.71 -2.85
CA THR A 172 -6.77 11.02 -2.09
C THR A 172 -7.04 11.68 -0.76
N SER A 173 -8.09 12.50 -0.66
CA SER A 173 -8.48 13.16 0.59
C SER A 173 -8.91 12.13 1.65
N ASP A 174 -9.73 11.14 1.28
CA ASP A 174 -10.12 10.05 2.19
C ASP A 174 -8.90 9.22 2.65
N ALA A 175 -7.89 9.06 1.79
CA ALA A 175 -6.65 8.39 2.17
C ALA A 175 -5.83 9.20 3.17
N VAL A 176 -5.79 10.54 3.01
CA VAL A 176 -5.14 11.46 3.94
C VAL A 176 -5.81 11.36 5.32
N ASP A 177 -7.14 11.44 5.37
CA ASP A 177 -7.89 11.39 6.63
C ASP A 177 -7.60 10.08 7.40
N ILE A 178 -7.63 8.92 6.72
CA ILE A 178 -7.31 7.62 7.34
C ILE A 178 -5.85 7.60 7.87
N LEU A 179 -4.90 8.16 7.11
CA LEU A 179 -3.50 8.16 7.53
C LEU A 179 -3.24 9.12 8.69
N GLU A 180 -3.91 10.27 8.72
CA GLU A 180 -3.85 11.21 9.84
C GLU A 180 -4.42 10.57 11.12
N ASP A 181 -5.54 9.86 11.03
CA ASP A 181 -6.10 9.10 12.15
C ASP A 181 -5.11 8.05 12.68
N ILE A 182 -4.52 7.23 11.80
CA ILE A 182 -3.53 6.21 12.20
C ILE A 182 -2.30 6.87 12.84
N ILE A 183 -1.80 7.96 12.25
CA ILE A 183 -0.61 8.65 12.74
C ILE A 183 -0.90 9.29 14.11
N GLN A 184 -2.06 9.91 14.29
CA GLN A 184 -2.45 10.52 15.54
C GLN A 184 -2.64 9.46 16.64
N GLU A 185 -3.32 8.36 16.33
CA GLU A 185 -3.42 7.20 17.23
C GLU A 185 -2.03 6.73 17.66
N ILE A 186 -1.07 6.58 16.74
CA ILE A 186 0.30 6.20 17.11
C ILE A 186 0.94 7.26 18.03
N LYS A 187 0.84 8.55 17.69
CA LYS A 187 1.43 9.65 18.48
C LYS A 187 0.87 9.73 19.89
N ASP A 188 -0.43 9.51 20.07
CA ASP A 188 -1.10 9.54 21.38
C ASP A 188 -0.59 8.45 22.33
N HIS A 189 -0.04 7.37 21.77
CA HIS A 189 0.50 6.25 22.52
C HIS A 189 2.04 6.28 22.65
N LEU A 190 2.73 7.09 21.84
CA LEU A 190 4.18 7.27 21.92
C LEU A 190 4.54 8.17 23.12
N PRO A 191 5.52 7.80 23.96
CA PRO A 191 6.08 8.72 24.95
C PRO A 191 6.62 9.98 24.27
N ALA A 192 6.40 11.16 24.87
CA ALA A 192 6.88 12.44 24.31
C ALA A 192 8.39 12.46 24.03
N SER A 193 9.18 11.71 24.80
CA SER A 193 10.63 11.54 24.59
C SER A 193 10.99 10.80 23.30
N GLU A 194 10.08 10.00 22.76
CA GLU A 194 10.27 9.20 21.54
C GLU A 194 9.75 9.92 20.29
N HIS A 195 8.99 11.01 20.44
CA HIS A 195 8.43 11.79 19.32
C HIS A 195 9.49 12.43 18.42
N ALA A 196 10.76 12.52 18.84
CA ALA A 196 11.84 13.07 18.01
C ALA A 196 12.65 11.98 17.27
N ALA A 197 12.62 10.73 17.72
CA ALA A 197 13.44 9.63 17.18
C ALA A 197 12.62 8.45 16.63
N TRP A 198 11.29 8.53 16.65
CA TRP A 198 10.40 7.43 16.24
C TRP A 198 10.59 6.98 14.79
N LEU A 199 10.99 7.86 13.86
CA LEU A 199 11.31 7.44 12.49
C LEU A 199 12.65 6.71 12.37
N ASP A 200 13.51 6.70 13.40
CA ASP A 200 14.81 6.03 13.31
C ASP A 200 14.69 4.51 13.48
N ASP A 201 13.65 4.02 14.17
CA ASP A 201 13.40 2.60 14.35
C ASP A 201 12.66 1.99 13.14
N ASP A 202 13.25 0.94 12.55
CA ASP A 202 12.62 0.21 11.45
C ASP A 202 11.39 -0.60 11.92
N GLN A 203 11.28 -0.88 13.23
CA GLN A 203 10.20 -1.66 13.85
C GLN A 203 9.84 -1.13 15.25
N TYR A 204 8.84 -0.26 15.33
CA TYR A 204 8.28 0.16 16.62
C TYR A 204 7.27 -0.87 17.12
N MET A 205 7.47 -1.40 18.34
CA MET A 205 6.56 -2.36 18.95
C MET A 205 5.71 -1.71 20.05
N TYR A 206 4.40 -1.58 19.87
CA TYR A 206 3.49 -1.03 20.86
C TYR A 206 2.20 -1.84 21.01
N ALA A 207 1.90 -2.27 22.25
CA ALA A 207 0.77 -3.16 22.55
C ALA A 207 0.78 -4.40 21.63
N GLY A 208 1.94 -5.08 21.52
CA GLY A 208 2.12 -6.23 20.61
C GLY A 208 2.13 -5.90 19.12
N ARG A 209 1.88 -4.64 18.72
CA ARG A 209 1.85 -4.20 17.32
C ARG A 209 3.25 -3.83 16.85
N VAL A 210 3.73 -4.45 15.78
CA VAL A 210 4.96 -3.99 15.11
C VAL A 210 4.55 -3.06 13.98
N PHE A 211 4.83 -1.76 14.11
CA PHE A 211 4.69 -0.76 13.06
C PHE A 211 6.03 -0.48 12.40
N SER A 212 6.02 -0.32 11.09
CA SER A 212 7.13 0.26 10.35
C SER A 212 6.68 1.66 9.96
N LEU A 213 7.20 2.64 10.69
CA LEU A 213 6.75 4.03 10.64
C LEU A 213 7.17 4.71 9.33
N LYS A 214 8.35 4.37 8.80
CA LYS A 214 8.83 4.88 7.51
C LYS A 214 7.86 4.55 6.35
N PRO A 215 7.46 3.28 6.10
CA PRO A 215 6.44 2.98 5.09
C PRO A 215 5.09 3.68 5.29
N LEU A 216 4.67 3.93 6.54
CA LEU A 216 3.44 4.66 6.84
C LEU A 216 3.56 6.12 6.40
N TYR A 217 4.63 6.80 6.82
CA TYR A 217 4.87 8.21 6.47
C TYR A 217 5.19 8.41 4.99
N MET A 218 5.82 7.43 4.34
CA MET A 218 5.96 7.45 2.87
C MET A 218 4.59 7.44 2.18
N GLN A 219 3.65 6.61 2.63
CA GLN A 219 2.28 6.59 2.11
C GLN A 219 1.51 7.86 2.47
N TYR A 220 1.77 8.46 3.64
CA TYR A 220 1.22 9.76 4.01
C TYR A 220 1.72 10.87 3.10
N ALA A 221 3.02 10.92 2.82
CA ALA A 221 3.59 11.84 1.86
C ALA A 221 3.01 11.64 0.46
N ASP A 222 2.84 10.38 0.01
CA ASP A 222 2.15 10.09 -1.26
C ASP A 222 0.73 10.66 -1.27
N ALA A 223 -0.04 10.42 -0.21
CA ALA A 223 -1.42 10.88 -0.09
C ALA A 223 -1.53 12.40 -0.12
N LEU A 224 -0.72 13.11 0.68
CA LEU A 224 -0.68 14.58 0.71
C LEU A 224 -0.37 15.16 -0.68
N ILE A 225 0.64 14.61 -1.35
CA ILE A 225 1.06 15.08 -2.67
C ILE A 225 -0.01 14.77 -3.70
N PHE A 226 -0.61 13.58 -3.67
CA PHE A 226 -1.67 13.19 -4.58
C PHE A 226 -2.94 14.01 -4.40
N ASP A 227 -3.23 14.43 -3.17
CA ASP A 227 -4.29 15.36 -2.81
C ASP A 227 -4.00 16.81 -3.22
N GLY A 228 -2.78 17.10 -3.68
CA GLY A 228 -2.36 18.43 -4.10
C GLY A 228 -2.03 19.38 -2.94
N ARG A 229 -1.76 18.84 -1.74
CA ARG A 229 -1.32 19.63 -0.58
C ARG A 229 0.17 19.96 -0.73
N PHE A 230 0.46 21.10 -1.35
CA PHE A 230 1.82 21.61 -1.55
C PHE A 230 2.13 22.74 -0.55
N ASP A 231 2.26 22.39 0.72
CA ASP A 231 2.44 23.33 1.83
C ASP A 231 3.66 23.01 2.70
N SER A 232 3.88 23.83 3.74
CA SER A 232 4.99 23.65 4.68
C SER A 232 4.92 22.32 5.41
N HIS A 233 3.71 21.87 5.78
CA HIS A 233 3.52 20.59 6.48
C HIS A 233 4.00 19.42 5.62
N THR A 234 3.59 19.37 4.36
CA THR A 234 4.02 18.31 3.42
C THR A 234 5.53 18.34 3.19
N LYS A 235 6.12 19.54 3.11
CA LYS A 235 7.57 19.72 3.03
C LYS A 235 8.28 19.18 4.28
N ASP A 236 7.76 19.46 5.46
CA ASP A 236 8.35 19.04 6.74
C ASP A 236 8.30 17.51 6.89
N VAL A 237 7.18 16.86 6.54
CA VAL A 237 7.06 15.39 6.48
C VAL A 237 8.16 14.77 5.59
N LEU A 238 8.43 15.36 4.43
CA LEU A 238 9.48 14.88 3.52
C LEU A 238 10.89 15.09 4.10
N TYR A 239 11.14 16.19 4.79
CA TYR A 239 12.42 16.44 5.44
C TYR A 239 12.67 15.49 6.63
N GLU A 240 11.64 15.19 7.42
CA GLU A 240 11.71 14.19 8.47
C GLU A 240 12.06 12.81 7.91
N LEU A 241 11.37 12.40 6.82
CA LEU A 241 11.67 11.14 6.12
C LEU A 241 13.11 11.08 5.59
N LEU A 242 13.64 12.16 5.01
CA LEU A 242 15.05 12.21 4.57
C LEU A 242 16.02 12.10 5.75
N THR A 243 15.73 12.81 6.85
CA THR A 243 16.58 12.84 8.04
C THR A 243 16.68 11.44 8.66
N ALA A 244 15.53 10.80 8.88
CA ALA A 244 15.45 9.45 9.42
C ALA A 244 16.07 8.39 8.48
N SER A 245 15.97 8.62 7.16
CA SER A 245 16.63 7.76 6.19
C SER A 245 18.15 7.89 6.30
N LYS A 246 18.71 9.09 6.43
CA LYS A 246 20.16 9.32 6.55
C LYS A 246 20.76 8.70 7.81
N ALA A 247 20.05 8.75 8.94
CA ALA A 247 20.47 8.10 10.18
C ALA A 247 20.69 6.59 10.02
N ASN A 248 19.94 5.97 9.08
CA ASN A 248 19.90 4.54 8.83
C ASN A 248 20.52 4.13 7.48
N ALA A 249 21.58 4.81 7.03
CA ALA A 249 22.23 4.55 5.74
C ALA A 249 22.83 3.13 5.57
N GLY A 250 22.69 2.24 6.55
CA GLY A 250 23.08 0.83 6.51
C GLY A 250 22.05 -0.08 5.84
N HIS A 251 22.07 -0.15 4.51
CA HIS A 251 21.60 -1.30 3.70
C HIS A 251 20.13 -1.77 3.75
N SER A 252 19.21 -1.09 4.43
CA SER A 252 17.79 -1.47 4.37
C SER A 252 17.21 -1.25 2.97
N LEU A 253 16.48 -2.23 2.41
CA LEU A 253 15.80 -2.10 1.11
C LEU A 253 14.83 -0.91 1.13
N VAL A 254 14.18 -0.69 2.28
CA VAL A 254 13.28 0.44 2.49
C VAL A 254 14.04 1.75 2.20
N HIS A 255 15.26 1.90 2.71
CA HIS A 255 16.09 3.08 2.44
C HIS A 255 16.39 3.26 0.94
N ALA A 256 16.78 2.17 0.24
CA ALA A 256 17.13 2.21 -1.18
C ALA A 256 15.97 2.61 -2.09
N VAL A 257 14.72 2.38 -1.68
CA VAL A 257 13.52 2.75 -2.41
C VAL A 257 12.96 4.10 -1.94
N SER A 258 12.86 4.30 -0.63
CA SER A 258 12.25 5.48 -0.02
C SER A 258 13.04 6.75 -0.29
N VAL A 259 14.37 6.77 -0.17
CA VAL A 259 15.17 7.99 -0.43
C VAL A 259 14.95 8.56 -1.84
N PRO A 260 15.04 7.76 -2.93
CA PRO A 260 14.66 8.21 -4.25
C PRO A 260 13.26 8.83 -4.29
N MET A 261 12.26 8.14 -3.71
CA MET A 261 10.87 8.59 -3.70
C MET A 261 10.70 9.92 -2.98
N VAL A 262 11.34 10.09 -1.83
CA VAL A 262 11.28 11.35 -1.09
C VAL A 262 11.89 12.48 -1.91
N HIS A 263 12.98 12.25 -2.65
CA HIS A 263 13.53 13.27 -3.55
C HIS A 263 12.66 13.56 -4.78
N VAL A 264 11.94 12.57 -5.32
CA VAL A 264 10.93 12.78 -6.38
C VAL A 264 9.89 13.77 -5.88
N HIS A 265 9.31 13.47 -4.72
CA HIS A 265 8.28 14.23 -4.05
C HIS A 265 8.73 15.63 -3.62
N LEU A 266 9.88 15.72 -2.95
CA LEU A 266 10.44 16.99 -2.48
C LEU A 266 10.74 17.94 -3.64
N SER A 267 11.25 17.42 -4.77
CA SER A 267 11.47 18.25 -5.95
C SER A 267 10.18 18.84 -6.52
N PHE A 268 9.05 18.14 -6.35
CA PHE A 268 7.74 18.58 -6.82
C PHE A 268 7.13 19.59 -5.86
N VAL A 269 7.09 19.27 -4.56
CA VAL A 269 6.57 20.17 -3.51
C VAL A 269 7.31 21.51 -3.52
N LEU A 270 8.64 21.50 -3.55
CA LEU A 270 9.43 22.74 -3.58
C LEU A 270 9.19 23.59 -4.84
N GLN A 271 8.95 22.93 -5.99
CA GLN A 271 8.57 23.65 -7.21
C GLN A 271 7.18 24.29 -7.10
N GLN A 272 6.18 23.56 -6.60
CA GLN A 272 4.81 24.09 -6.48
C GLN A 272 4.73 25.22 -5.46
N MET A 273 5.50 25.13 -4.36
CA MET A 273 5.62 26.20 -3.37
C MET A 273 6.46 27.38 -3.85
N ASN A 274 7.26 27.22 -4.91
CA ASN A 274 8.25 28.21 -5.38
C ASN A 274 9.24 28.64 -4.28
N VAL A 275 9.78 27.68 -3.53
CA VAL A 275 10.74 27.89 -2.44
C VAL A 275 11.99 27.02 -2.60
N GLU A 276 13.10 27.45 -2.00
CA GLU A 276 14.35 26.68 -1.91
C GLU A 276 14.84 26.09 -3.27
N PRO A 277 15.01 26.93 -4.32
CA PRO A 277 15.28 26.45 -5.68
C PRO A 277 16.57 25.61 -5.81
N ALA A 278 17.57 25.86 -4.94
CA ALA A 278 18.79 25.05 -4.90
C ALA A 278 18.51 23.61 -4.46
N GLN A 279 17.74 23.44 -3.38
CA GLN A 279 17.36 22.14 -2.85
C GLN A 279 16.39 21.39 -3.79
N GLN A 280 15.50 22.14 -4.44
CA GLN A 280 14.62 21.62 -5.48
C GLN A 280 15.44 20.98 -6.61
N LYS A 281 16.43 21.71 -7.13
CA LYS A 281 17.31 21.26 -8.21
C LYS A 281 18.16 20.05 -7.79
N GLU A 282 18.71 20.07 -6.57
CA GLU A 282 19.48 18.95 -6.04
C GLU A 282 18.62 17.68 -5.93
N SER A 283 17.42 17.80 -5.36
CA SER A 283 16.48 16.68 -5.21
C SER A 283 16.07 16.10 -6.56
N LEU A 284 15.77 16.97 -7.54
CA LEU A 284 15.51 16.57 -8.92
C LEU A 284 16.67 15.77 -9.52
N GLN A 285 17.91 16.23 -9.33
CA GLN A 285 19.10 15.54 -9.85
C GLN A 285 19.35 14.19 -9.17
N ILE A 286 19.12 14.07 -7.87
CA ILE A 286 19.21 12.78 -7.14
C ILE A 286 18.17 11.81 -7.71
N ALA A 287 16.92 12.25 -7.84
CA ALA A 287 15.84 11.44 -8.34
C ALA A 287 16.07 10.99 -9.80
N LEU A 288 16.49 11.90 -10.70
CA LEU A 288 16.85 11.57 -12.09
C LEU A 288 17.96 10.53 -12.19
N ARG A 289 19.02 10.65 -11.38
CA ARG A 289 20.11 9.66 -11.36
C ARG A 289 19.58 8.28 -10.98
N HIS A 290 18.66 8.20 -10.02
CA HIS A 290 18.08 6.92 -9.60
C HIS A 290 17.17 6.30 -10.68
N LEU A 291 16.35 7.10 -11.36
CA LEU A 291 15.50 6.61 -12.45
C LEU A 291 16.31 6.19 -13.69
N HIS A 292 17.33 6.96 -14.10
CA HIS A 292 18.15 6.62 -15.25
C HIS A 292 19.01 5.37 -15.06
N ASN A 293 19.43 5.09 -13.82
CA ASN A 293 20.19 3.87 -13.50
C ASN A 293 19.34 2.60 -13.53
N GLY A 294 18.03 2.71 -13.84
CA GLY A 294 17.15 1.58 -14.06
C GLY A 294 16.78 0.83 -12.79
N VAL A 295 17.09 1.38 -11.60
CA VAL A 295 16.67 0.85 -10.29
C VAL A 295 15.14 0.80 -10.17
N MET A 296 14.47 1.65 -10.94
CA MET A 296 13.04 1.88 -10.89
C MET A 296 12.41 1.83 -12.28
N GLN A 297 11.24 1.21 -12.38
CA GLN A 297 10.54 0.97 -13.64
C GLN A 297 9.71 2.20 -14.04
N SER A 298 9.71 2.57 -15.32
CA SER A 298 8.94 3.73 -15.79
C SER A 298 7.44 3.55 -15.61
N GLU A 299 6.95 2.32 -15.74
CA GLU A 299 5.55 1.96 -15.48
C GLU A 299 5.14 2.24 -14.03
N MET A 300 5.96 1.80 -13.07
CA MET A 300 5.74 2.01 -11.64
C MET A 300 5.69 3.50 -11.26
N PHE A 301 6.51 4.34 -11.89
CA PHE A 301 6.57 5.77 -11.57
C PHE A 301 5.54 6.62 -12.30
N ARG A 302 4.95 6.08 -13.38
CA ARG A 302 3.98 6.83 -14.18
C ARG A 302 2.84 7.37 -13.32
N GLY A 303 2.27 6.53 -12.45
CA GLY A 303 1.17 6.91 -11.54
C GLY A 303 1.57 7.92 -10.45
N TYR A 304 2.87 8.16 -10.25
CA TYR A 304 3.38 9.18 -9.31
C TYR A 304 3.62 10.52 -9.99
N ILE A 305 4.20 10.52 -11.20
CA ILE A 305 4.71 11.75 -11.83
C ILE A 305 3.89 12.22 -13.04
N LYS A 306 2.91 11.45 -13.51
CA LYS A 306 2.00 11.83 -14.61
C LYS A 306 0.52 11.67 -14.23
N ARG A 307 0.13 12.09 -13.02
CA ARG A 307 -1.28 12.07 -12.62
C ARG A 307 -2.11 13.09 -13.42
N PRO A 308 -3.28 12.71 -13.96
CA PRO A 308 -4.10 13.59 -14.79
C PRO A 308 -4.55 14.88 -14.10
N ASN A 309 -4.81 14.83 -12.79
CA ASN A 309 -5.37 15.93 -12.01
C ASN A 309 -4.31 16.76 -11.27
N GLN A 310 -3.05 16.71 -11.71
CA GLN A 310 -1.95 17.39 -11.03
C GLN A 310 -1.17 18.32 -11.97
N PRO A 311 -0.51 19.36 -11.41
CA PRO A 311 0.44 20.16 -12.17
C PRO A 311 1.55 19.30 -12.80
N PRO A 312 2.18 19.76 -13.90
CA PRO A 312 3.29 19.04 -14.51
C PRO A 312 4.43 18.79 -13.51
N HIS A 313 4.74 17.51 -13.28
CA HIS A 313 5.79 17.12 -12.35
C HIS A 313 7.19 17.43 -12.94
N PRO A 314 8.14 18.04 -12.17
CA PRO A 314 9.47 18.39 -12.66
C PRO A 314 10.21 17.22 -13.31
N LEU A 315 10.18 16.06 -12.65
CA LEU A 315 10.75 14.84 -13.21
C LEU A 315 10.12 14.42 -14.54
N ALA A 316 8.79 14.46 -14.67
CA ALA A 316 8.15 14.07 -15.93
C ALA A 316 8.56 15.00 -17.08
N VAL A 317 8.68 16.30 -16.80
CA VAL A 317 9.20 17.29 -17.76
C VAL A 317 10.65 17.00 -18.12
N ALA A 318 11.50 16.73 -17.12
CA ALA A 318 12.94 16.48 -17.34
C ALA A 318 13.23 15.16 -18.06
N LEU A 319 12.43 14.12 -17.82
CA LEU A 319 12.55 12.81 -18.47
C LEU A 319 12.04 12.83 -19.91
N GLY A 320 11.03 13.67 -20.20
CA GLY A 320 10.36 13.77 -21.49
C GLY A 320 9.43 12.57 -21.79
N ASP A 321 8.50 12.76 -22.73
CA ASP A 321 7.47 11.75 -23.03
C ASP A 321 8.04 10.41 -23.51
N LYS A 322 9.16 10.44 -24.24
CA LYS A 322 9.85 9.25 -24.74
C LYS A 322 10.30 8.29 -23.62
N TRP A 323 10.49 8.77 -22.40
CA TRP A 323 10.83 7.91 -21.27
C TRP A 323 9.64 7.03 -20.83
N PHE A 324 8.42 7.52 -21.06
CA PHE A 324 7.17 6.81 -20.75
C PHE A 324 6.64 5.99 -21.93
N GLU A 325 7.18 6.20 -23.13
CA GLU A 325 6.89 5.36 -24.29
C GLU A 325 7.48 3.96 -24.06
N TYR A 326 6.59 2.98 -23.96
CA TYR A 326 6.93 1.59 -23.65
C TYR A 326 7.71 0.97 -24.82
N SER A 327 9.04 0.87 -24.73
CA SER A 327 9.82 0.17 -25.75
C SER A 327 9.87 -1.34 -25.44
N ASP A 328 9.63 -2.19 -26.43
CA ASP A 328 9.78 -3.66 -26.33
C ASP A 328 11.18 -4.08 -25.85
N ARG A 329 12.17 -3.24 -26.11
CA ARG A 329 13.56 -3.43 -25.66
C ARG A 329 13.68 -3.35 -24.14
N SER A 330 12.90 -2.45 -23.51
CA SER A 330 12.82 -2.31 -22.05
C SER A 330 12.22 -3.57 -21.43
N ARG A 331 11.15 -4.13 -22.01
CA ARG A 331 10.49 -5.34 -21.52
C ARG A 331 11.40 -6.57 -21.54
N ARG A 332 12.14 -6.80 -22.64
CA ARG A 332 13.09 -7.94 -22.72
C ARG A 332 14.24 -7.81 -21.71
N LYS A 333 14.76 -6.60 -21.51
CA LYS A 333 15.79 -6.34 -20.50
C LYS A 333 15.23 -6.55 -19.09
N GLN A 334 14.00 -6.13 -18.85
CA GLN A 334 13.29 -6.28 -17.58
C GLN A 334 13.03 -7.75 -17.25
N LEU A 335 12.45 -8.54 -18.16
CA LEU A 335 12.25 -9.98 -17.97
C LEU A 335 13.55 -10.73 -17.65
N LYS A 336 14.68 -10.25 -18.19
CA LYS A 336 16.01 -10.79 -17.88
C LYS A 336 16.49 -10.39 -16.47
N MET A 337 16.11 -9.22 -15.96
CA MET A 337 16.50 -8.70 -14.65
C MET A 337 15.59 -9.20 -13.51
N ASP A 338 14.31 -9.42 -13.78
CA ASP A 338 13.31 -9.87 -12.78
C ASP A 338 13.61 -11.30 -12.23
N GLY A 339 14.43 -12.07 -12.95
CA GLY A 339 14.90 -13.39 -12.52
C GLY A 339 16.14 -13.38 -11.62
N GLU A 340 16.81 -12.24 -11.45
CA GLU A 340 18.07 -12.15 -10.71
C GLU A 340 17.83 -11.61 -9.29
N SER A 341 18.11 -12.42 -8.27
CA SER A 341 18.02 -12.03 -6.85
C SER A 341 19.30 -12.34 -6.08
N CYS A 342 19.56 -11.55 -5.04
CA CYS A 342 20.62 -11.82 -4.07
C CYS A 342 20.34 -13.14 -3.34
N ASN A 343 21.32 -14.03 -3.30
CA ASN A 343 21.17 -15.33 -2.64
C ASN A 343 21.20 -15.22 -1.10
N GLY A 344 21.79 -14.15 -0.56
CA GLY A 344 21.84 -13.93 0.89
C GLY A 344 20.57 -13.29 1.45
N CYS A 345 20.07 -12.23 0.81
CA CYS A 345 18.94 -11.44 1.34
C CYS A 345 17.68 -11.46 0.46
N GLY A 346 17.71 -12.13 -0.69
CA GLY A 346 16.58 -12.20 -1.62
C GLY A 346 16.30 -10.93 -2.43
N MET A 347 17.03 -9.83 -2.21
CA MET A 347 16.82 -8.57 -2.93
C MET A 347 17.02 -8.73 -4.44
N LYS A 348 16.06 -8.29 -5.23
CA LYS A 348 16.04 -8.46 -6.70
C LYS A 348 16.74 -7.31 -7.42
N SER A 349 17.32 -7.61 -8.57
CA SER A 349 17.63 -6.59 -9.58
C SER A 349 16.32 -6.04 -10.15
N PRO A 350 16.22 -4.74 -10.47
CA PRO A 350 17.26 -3.72 -10.42
C PRO A 350 17.37 -2.96 -9.08
N LEU A 351 16.56 -3.30 -8.07
CA LEU A 351 16.53 -2.58 -6.78
C LEU A 351 17.91 -2.50 -6.12
N VAL A 352 18.71 -3.56 -6.28
CA VAL A 352 20.10 -3.59 -5.86
C VAL A 352 21.00 -4.03 -7.00
N LYS A 353 22.21 -3.47 -7.06
CA LYS A 353 23.24 -3.95 -7.98
C LYS A 353 23.72 -5.32 -7.51
N LEU A 354 23.49 -6.35 -8.32
CA LEU A 354 23.94 -7.70 -8.02
C LEU A 354 25.32 -7.98 -8.61
N SER A 355 26.14 -8.71 -7.86
CA SER A 355 27.48 -9.15 -8.24
C SER A 355 27.53 -10.68 -8.19
N ARG A 356 28.12 -11.30 -9.21
CA ARG A 356 28.29 -12.75 -9.26
C ARG A 356 29.39 -13.17 -8.29
N CYS A 357 29.20 -14.31 -7.62
CA CYS A 357 30.27 -14.92 -6.81
C CYS A 357 31.52 -15.12 -7.67
N ALA A 358 32.66 -14.59 -7.24
CA ALA A 358 33.92 -14.67 -7.97
C ALA A 358 34.46 -16.11 -8.14
N GLY A 359 33.93 -17.08 -7.38
CA GLY A 359 34.31 -18.49 -7.50
C GLY A 359 33.53 -19.22 -8.59
N CYS A 360 32.20 -19.26 -8.46
CA CYS A 360 31.35 -20.08 -9.33
C CYS A 360 30.57 -19.29 -10.38
N HIS A 361 30.48 -17.97 -10.25
CA HIS A 361 29.65 -17.07 -11.07
C HIS A 361 28.14 -17.40 -11.17
N ASN A 362 27.66 -18.40 -10.43
CA ASN A 362 26.30 -18.93 -10.51
C ASN A 362 25.32 -18.25 -9.56
N VAL A 363 25.79 -17.80 -8.39
CA VAL A 363 24.96 -17.08 -7.41
C VAL A 363 25.30 -15.60 -7.42
N LEU A 364 24.32 -14.78 -7.08
CA LEU A 364 24.38 -13.33 -7.08
C LEU A 364 24.28 -12.79 -5.66
N TYR A 365 25.03 -11.72 -5.35
CA TYR A 365 24.97 -11.03 -4.08
C TYR A 365 24.96 -9.51 -4.30
N CYS A 366 24.14 -8.80 -3.53
CA CYS A 366 24.11 -7.34 -3.57
C CYS A 366 25.31 -6.70 -2.87
N THR A 367 25.85 -7.35 -1.83
CA THR A 367 26.99 -6.86 -1.03
C THR A 367 27.92 -8.01 -0.65
N LYS A 368 29.17 -7.69 -0.31
CA LYS A 368 30.12 -8.68 0.25
C LYS A 368 29.62 -9.28 1.56
N GLN A 369 28.87 -8.52 2.35
CA GLN A 369 28.28 -8.99 3.60
C GLN A 369 27.27 -10.13 3.33
N CYS A 370 26.31 -9.94 2.41
CA CYS A 370 25.37 -11.01 2.06
C CYS A 370 26.06 -12.25 1.51
N GLN A 371 27.19 -12.08 0.79
CA GLN A 371 28.03 -13.20 0.37
C GLN A 371 28.68 -13.93 1.56
N GLN A 372 29.19 -13.20 2.56
CA GLN A 372 29.82 -13.77 3.75
C GLN A 372 28.82 -14.50 4.64
N GLU A 373 27.63 -13.94 4.82
CA GLU A 373 26.54 -14.53 5.60
C GLU A 373 26.08 -15.86 4.98
N ASP A 374 25.86 -15.88 3.67
CA ASP A 374 25.49 -17.08 2.92
C ASP A 374 26.66 -18.06 2.72
N TRP A 375 27.91 -17.62 2.93
CA TRP A 375 29.11 -18.42 2.62
C TRP A 375 29.12 -19.81 3.29
N LYS A 376 28.63 -19.91 4.53
CA LYS A 376 28.57 -21.19 5.26
C LYS A 376 27.74 -22.25 4.51
N ALA A 377 26.63 -21.83 3.89
CA ALA A 377 25.79 -22.68 3.06
C ALA A 377 26.38 -22.81 1.65
N HIS A 378 26.70 -21.68 1.02
CA HIS A 378 27.18 -21.58 -0.36
C HIS A 378 28.47 -22.36 -0.65
N LYS A 379 29.44 -22.33 0.27
CA LYS A 379 30.77 -22.95 0.07
C LYS A 379 30.70 -24.44 -0.28
N LYS A 380 29.65 -25.15 0.16
CA LYS A 380 29.46 -26.59 -0.10
C LYS A 380 29.26 -26.90 -1.58
N TYR A 381 28.70 -25.95 -2.33
CA TYR A 381 28.37 -26.11 -3.75
C TYR A 381 29.02 -25.04 -4.63
N CYS A 382 29.85 -24.15 -4.06
CA CYS A 382 30.68 -23.21 -4.82
C CYS A 382 31.78 -23.97 -5.57
N ARG A 383 31.47 -24.43 -6.78
CA ARG A 383 32.45 -25.02 -7.68
C ARG A 383 33.18 -23.89 -8.40
N ARG A 384 34.47 -23.74 -8.14
CA ARG A 384 35.30 -22.81 -8.91
C ARG A 384 35.23 -23.22 -10.38
N THR A 385 34.68 -22.37 -11.22
CA THR A 385 34.89 -22.46 -12.65
C THR A 385 36.38 -22.20 -12.87
N LYS A 386 37.15 -23.22 -13.25
CA LYS A 386 38.50 -23.01 -13.77
C LYS A 386 38.33 -22.24 -15.08
N THR A 387 38.42 -20.91 -15.02
CA THR A 387 38.62 -20.06 -16.20
C THR A 387 40.02 -20.26 -16.75
#